data_AF-A0A3Q9BQH9-F1
#
_entry.id   AF-A0A3Q9BQH9-F1
#
_cell.length_a   1.000
_cell.length_b   1.000
_cell.length_c   1.000
_cell.angle_alpha   90.00
_cell.angle_beta   90.00
_cell.angle_gamma   90.00
#
_symmetry.space_group_name_H-M   'P 1'
#
loop_
_entity.id
_entity.type
_entity.pdbx_description
1 polymer ?
#
loop_
_entity_poly.entity_id
_entity_poly.type
_entity_poly.pdbx_seq_one_letter_code
_entity_poly.pdbx_strand_id
1 'polypeptide(L)'
;MKYPAPSAALAHTLWLLSARARGGKHWIANANCEFQSITIAEQTQPVSVQALSSRNQSYVLSPRSAWINYAKEEANRLAPRKLQWLAKILGDSIFFPLSLLLRGSGLDRAVSIGNRLISTNLYPDWSLQEFKNLTEELVSEYPNYPYIFRNICPEVNPHFYDYLQRCGWSLVPARMIYLCDPQNPAVWKHNHVKKDVRLLHSEDIEIVGPEQMKNGDLPRLRDLFRQVFIHKHSTLNPDFTIDFFEFCLESSFLELHGLRHKGQMVGVLGVYEFQGSNWITTPLIGYDTTMPQELGLYRRLMALLLQIAKQKNKRLHYSSGASEFKQARGGLAYLEYTAIYSQHLNTREKLCNKLFAKTLQYIAPRILKRVDQY
;
A
#
# COMPACT_ATOMS: atom_id res chain seq x y z
N MET A 1 -33.81 1.56 -10.33
CA MET A 1 -32.82 0.88 -11.17
C MET A 1 -31.44 1.28 -10.65
N LYS A 2 -30.68 0.34 -10.06
CA LYS A 2 -29.26 0.58 -9.75
C LYS A 2 -28.47 0.32 -11.03
N TYR A 3 -27.67 1.29 -11.46
CA TYR A 3 -26.76 1.13 -12.58
C TYR A 3 -25.69 0.10 -12.22
N PRO A 4 -25.18 -0.70 -13.18
CA PRO A 4 -24.06 -1.61 -12.93
C PRO A 4 -22.86 -0.82 -12.40
N ALA A 5 -22.07 -1.45 -11.52
CA ALA A 5 -20.85 -0.85 -10.98
C ALA A 5 -19.94 -0.35 -12.13
N PRO A 6 -19.31 0.83 -11.99
CA PRO A 6 -18.34 1.32 -12.97
C PRO A 6 -17.25 0.28 -13.24
N SER A 7 -16.73 0.24 -14.47
CA SER A 7 -15.53 -0.55 -14.75
C SER A 7 -14.35 -0.01 -13.93
N ALA A 8 -13.37 -0.86 -13.60
CA ALA A 8 -12.16 -0.44 -12.89
C ALA A 8 -11.44 0.74 -13.61
N ALA A 9 -11.50 0.76 -14.94
CA ALA A 9 -10.99 1.86 -15.76
C ALA A 9 -11.69 3.18 -15.46
N LEU A 10 -13.03 3.17 -15.44
CA LEU A 10 -13.83 4.37 -15.14
C LEU A 10 -13.61 4.84 -13.70
N ALA A 11 -13.58 3.92 -12.73
CA ALA A 11 -13.30 4.24 -11.33
C ALA A 11 -11.93 4.94 -11.17
N HIS A 12 -10.92 4.51 -11.91
CA HIS A 12 -9.59 5.13 -11.89
C HIS A 12 -9.56 6.52 -12.52
N THR A 13 -10.25 6.70 -13.64
CA THR A 13 -10.40 8.02 -14.27
C THR A 13 -11.11 8.99 -13.34
N LEU A 14 -12.22 8.57 -12.74
CA LEU A 14 -12.95 9.37 -11.76
C LEU A 14 -12.07 9.72 -10.56
N TRP A 15 -11.35 8.73 -10.01
CA TRP A 15 -10.45 8.95 -8.89
C TRP A 15 -9.39 10.00 -9.21
N LEU A 16 -8.75 9.90 -10.38
CA LEU A 16 -7.71 10.84 -10.79
C LEU A 16 -8.28 12.25 -10.99
N LEU A 17 -9.42 12.39 -11.65
CA LEU A 17 -10.06 13.70 -11.85
C LEU A 17 -10.41 14.36 -10.50
N SER A 18 -11.03 13.61 -9.60
CA SER A 18 -11.36 14.09 -8.26
C SER A 18 -10.12 14.38 -7.42
N ALA A 19 -9.06 13.58 -7.56
CA ALA A 19 -7.80 13.79 -6.85
C ALA A 19 -7.07 15.05 -7.29
N ARG A 20 -7.06 15.36 -8.59
CA ARG A 20 -6.53 16.63 -9.12
C ARG A 20 -7.31 17.84 -8.60
N ALA A 21 -8.63 17.72 -8.47
CA ALA A 21 -9.48 18.81 -7.99
C ALA A 21 -9.37 19.05 -6.47
N ARG A 22 -9.21 17.99 -5.67
CA ARG A 22 -9.33 18.07 -4.20
C ARG A 22 -8.03 17.90 -3.41
N GLY A 23 -6.96 17.40 -4.05
CA GLY A 23 -5.68 17.12 -3.40
C GLY A 23 -5.70 15.93 -2.44
N GLY A 24 -4.52 15.60 -1.88
CA GLY A 24 -4.35 14.39 -1.06
C GLY A 24 -5.08 14.38 0.27
N LYS A 25 -5.18 15.54 0.95
CA LYS A 25 -5.79 15.64 2.28
C LYS A 25 -7.28 15.32 2.29
N HIS A 26 -7.93 15.50 1.13
CA HIS A 26 -9.33 15.14 0.95
C HIS A 26 -9.55 13.64 1.05
N TRP A 27 -8.62 12.82 0.56
CA TRP A 27 -8.72 11.36 0.58
C TRP A 27 -8.11 10.74 1.82
N ILE A 28 -6.99 11.31 2.27
CA ILE A 28 -6.22 10.81 3.41
C ILE A 28 -5.77 11.98 4.27
N ALA A 29 -6.25 12.03 5.51
CA ALA A 29 -6.09 13.18 6.40
C ALA A 29 -4.61 13.54 6.67
N ASN A 30 -3.70 12.57 6.59
CA ASN A 30 -2.26 12.73 6.79
C ASN A 30 -1.43 12.69 5.48
N ALA A 31 -2.00 13.01 4.31
CA ALA A 31 -1.28 13.09 3.04
C ALA A 31 -1.42 14.48 2.38
N ASN A 32 -0.40 15.34 2.54
CA ASN A 32 -0.38 16.69 1.93
C ASN A 32 0.33 16.67 0.57
N CYS A 33 -0.44 16.46 -0.49
CA CYS A 33 0.07 16.49 -1.86
C CYS A 33 -0.97 17.07 -2.82
N GLU A 34 -0.48 17.54 -3.95
CA GLU A 34 -1.29 17.83 -5.13
C GLU A 34 -1.15 16.70 -6.13
N PHE A 35 -2.15 16.56 -7.00
CA PHE A 35 -2.14 15.58 -8.07
C PHE A 35 -2.02 16.25 -9.42
N GLN A 36 -1.14 15.68 -10.22
CA GLN A 36 -1.06 15.86 -11.67
C GLN A 36 -1.28 14.50 -12.33
N SER A 37 -1.18 14.47 -13.65
CA SER A 37 -1.31 13.26 -14.45
C SER A 37 -0.28 13.25 -15.55
N ILE A 38 0.22 12.07 -15.87
CA ILE A 38 1.07 11.82 -17.03
C ILE A 38 0.44 10.69 -17.85
N THR A 39 0.56 10.75 -19.17
CA THR A 39 0.00 9.72 -20.06
C THR A 39 1.12 8.86 -20.62
N ILE A 40 1.04 7.55 -20.36
CA ILE A 40 2.04 6.57 -20.80
C ILE A 40 1.31 5.49 -21.57
N ALA A 41 1.68 5.27 -22.83
CA ALA A 41 1.05 4.23 -23.66
C ALA A 41 -0.48 4.33 -23.66
N GLU A 42 -1.00 5.54 -23.87
CA GLU A 42 -2.44 5.88 -23.83
C GLU A 42 -3.12 5.69 -22.45
N GLN A 43 -2.37 5.31 -21.41
CA GLN A 43 -2.87 5.17 -20.05
C GLN A 43 -2.45 6.33 -19.16
N THR A 44 -3.43 7.05 -18.63
CA THR A 44 -3.18 8.14 -17.70
C THR A 44 -2.84 7.61 -16.30
N GLN A 45 -1.68 7.98 -15.79
CA GLN A 45 -1.23 7.67 -14.44
C GLN A 45 -1.27 8.91 -13.54
N PRO A 46 -1.68 8.76 -12.27
CA PRO A 46 -1.56 9.85 -11.31
C PRO A 46 -0.13 10.12 -10.94
N VAL A 47 0.17 11.39 -10.73
CA VAL A 47 1.45 11.87 -10.25
C VAL A 47 1.18 12.69 -9.01
N SER A 48 1.59 12.19 -7.83
CA SER A 48 1.45 12.95 -6.59
C SER A 48 2.71 13.78 -6.36
N VAL A 49 2.56 15.09 -6.20
CA VAL A 49 3.63 16.01 -5.82
C VAL A 49 3.50 16.31 -4.34
N GLN A 50 4.43 15.75 -3.54
CA GLN A 50 4.41 15.94 -2.10
C GLN A 50 4.71 17.40 -1.74
N ALA A 51 3.82 18.02 -0.96
CA ALA A 51 4.10 19.32 -0.37
C ALA A 51 4.99 19.13 0.87
N LEU A 52 5.95 20.04 1.06
CA LEU A 52 6.75 20.08 2.28
C LEU A 52 5.83 20.29 3.49
N SER A 53 6.11 19.56 4.57
CA SER A 53 5.31 19.64 5.80
C SER A 53 6.21 19.54 7.03
N SER A 54 5.87 20.32 8.06
CA SER A 54 6.44 20.19 9.39
C SER A 54 5.86 19.00 10.17
N ARG A 55 4.74 18.45 9.72
CA ARG A 55 4.11 17.26 10.31
C ARG A 55 4.50 16.01 9.53
N ASN A 56 4.53 14.88 10.24
CA ASN A 56 4.69 13.59 9.59
C ASN A 56 3.52 13.32 8.64
N GLN A 57 3.84 12.81 7.45
CA GLN A 57 2.85 12.43 6.44
C GLN A 57 2.75 10.90 6.36
N SER A 58 1.70 10.39 5.72
CA SER A 58 1.53 8.96 5.55
C SER A 58 2.70 8.32 4.80
N TYR A 59 3.06 7.09 5.16
CA TYR A 59 4.12 6.33 4.48
C TYR A 59 3.78 6.05 3.00
N VAL A 60 2.50 6.11 2.61
CA VAL A 60 2.09 5.90 1.22
C VAL A 60 2.48 7.06 0.30
N LEU A 61 2.78 8.22 0.90
CA LEU A 61 3.21 9.44 0.21
C LEU A 61 4.67 9.78 0.52
N SER A 62 5.09 9.69 1.79
CA SER A 62 6.38 10.23 2.26
C SER A 62 7.47 9.15 2.38
N PRO A 63 8.55 9.23 1.57
CA PRO A 63 9.78 8.45 1.75
C PRO A 63 10.35 8.49 3.16
N ARG A 64 10.33 9.66 3.79
CA ARG A 64 10.81 9.84 5.17
C ARG A 64 9.98 9.02 6.14
N SER A 65 8.66 9.04 5.98
CA SER A 65 7.81 8.22 6.82
C SER A 65 8.03 6.73 6.57
N ALA A 66 8.11 6.31 5.31
CA ALA A 66 8.29 4.92 4.92
C ALA A 66 9.60 4.29 5.43
N TRP A 67 10.74 4.97 5.29
CA TRP A 67 12.04 4.38 5.62
C TRP A 67 12.60 4.78 6.99
N ILE A 68 12.15 5.90 7.56
CA ILE A 68 12.74 6.45 8.78
C ILE A 68 11.72 6.48 9.90
N ASN A 69 10.65 7.27 9.78
CA ASN A 69 9.77 7.51 10.91
C ASN A 69 9.02 6.24 11.34
N TYR A 70 8.52 5.45 10.38
CA TYR A 70 7.82 4.20 10.69
C TYR A 70 8.75 3.18 11.35
N ALA A 71 9.98 3.06 10.84
CA ALA A 71 10.98 2.17 11.44
C ALA A 71 11.35 2.59 12.87
N LYS A 72 11.45 3.89 13.15
CA LYS A 72 11.64 4.43 14.50
C LYS A 72 10.45 4.13 15.41
N GLU A 73 9.22 4.37 14.94
CA GLU A 73 8.00 4.09 15.71
C GLU A 73 7.89 2.60 16.04
N GLU A 74 8.16 1.72 15.08
CA GLU A 74 8.10 0.28 15.27
C GLU A 74 9.20 -0.23 16.23
N ALA A 75 10.44 0.25 16.08
CA ALA A 75 11.53 -0.11 17.00
C ALA A 75 11.22 0.35 18.43
N ASN A 76 10.66 1.55 18.60
CA ASN A 76 10.26 2.04 19.91
C ASN A 76 9.06 1.26 20.49
N ARG A 77 8.11 0.83 19.64
CA ARG A 77 6.95 0.03 20.05
C ARG A 77 7.35 -1.36 20.57
N LEU A 78 8.36 -1.97 19.95
CA LEU A 78 8.92 -3.26 20.37
C LEU A 78 9.79 -3.17 21.64
N ALA A 79 10.25 -1.96 22.01
CA ALA A 79 11.05 -1.77 23.20
C ALA A 79 10.20 -1.87 24.49
N PRO A 80 10.76 -2.43 25.59
CA PRO A 80 10.08 -2.42 26.90
C PRO A 80 9.71 -1.00 27.33
N ARG A 81 8.52 -0.80 27.91
CA ARG A 81 8.00 0.53 28.30
C ARG A 81 9.00 1.42 29.05
N LYS A 82 9.77 0.84 29.99
CA LYS A 82 10.78 1.55 30.80
C LYS A 82 11.98 2.06 29.98
N LEU A 83 12.23 1.48 28.81
CA LEU A 83 13.36 1.77 27.93
C LEU A 83 12.95 2.51 26.66
N GLN A 84 11.67 2.82 26.45
CA GLN A 84 11.20 3.50 25.23
C GLN A 84 11.88 4.85 25.02
N TRP A 85 12.11 5.63 26.09
CA TRP A 85 12.84 6.89 25.97
C TRP A 85 14.27 6.68 25.44
N LEU A 86 14.95 5.63 25.90
CA LEU A 86 16.30 5.26 25.45
C LEU A 86 16.28 4.71 24.02
N ALA A 87 15.31 3.85 23.70
CA ALA A 87 15.10 3.32 22.36
C ALA A 87 14.83 4.45 21.35
N LYS A 88 14.09 5.48 21.75
CA LYS A 88 13.88 6.69 20.95
C LYS A 88 15.19 7.44 20.70
N ILE A 89 15.99 7.71 21.73
CA ILE A 89 17.29 8.42 21.57
C ILE A 89 18.26 7.62 20.69
N LEU A 90 18.37 6.32 20.94
CA LEU A 90 19.22 5.43 20.14
C LEU A 90 18.71 5.35 18.70
N GLY A 91 17.39 5.20 18.51
CA GLY A 91 16.76 5.23 17.19
C GLY A 91 17.03 6.54 16.46
N ASP A 92 16.88 7.68 17.12
CA ASP A 92 17.17 8.98 16.51
C ASP A 92 18.63 9.08 16.08
N SER A 93 19.56 8.59 16.90
CA SER A 93 21.00 8.57 16.60
C SER A 93 21.35 7.65 15.44
N ILE A 94 20.80 6.42 15.42
CA ILE A 94 21.04 5.41 14.38
C ILE A 94 20.50 5.87 13.03
N PHE A 95 19.32 6.48 13.01
CA PHE A 95 18.67 6.93 11.79
C PHE A 95 19.06 8.36 11.38
N PHE A 96 19.85 9.09 12.18
CA PHE A 96 20.27 10.46 11.86
C PHE A 96 21.06 10.56 10.55
N PRO A 97 22.09 9.73 10.28
CA PRO A 97 22.79 9.76 9.00
C PRO A 97 21.86 9.49 7.82
N LEU A 98 20.96 8.52 7.96
CA LEU A 98 19.97 8.19 6.92
C LEU A 98 18.99 9.35 6.69
N SER A 99 18.62 10.07 7.75
CA SER A 99 17.77 11.27 7.69
C SER A 99 18.43 12.43 6.96
N LEU A 100 19.73 12.62 7.14
CA LEU A 100 20.53 13.63 6.43
C LEU A 100 20.66 13.26 4.94
N LEU A 101 20.95 12.00 4.63
CA LEU A 101 21.01 11.52 3.25
C LEU A 101 19.67 11.70 2.55
N LEU A 102 18.57 11.30 3.19
CA LEU A 102 17.22 11.47 2.63
C LEU A 102 16.92 12.95 2.39
N ARG A 103 17.23 13.84 3.33
CA ARG A 103 17.02 15.29 3.13
C ARG A 103 17.88 15.83 1.97
N GLY A 104 19.16 15.46 1.92
CA GLY A 104 20.09 15.87 0.88
C GLY A 104 19.76 15.32 -0.50
N SER A 105 19.00 14.23 -0.56
CA SER A 105 18.54 13.59 -1.80
C SER A 105 17.32 14.27 -2.43
N GLY A 106 16.64 15.16 -1.70
CA GLY A 106 15.39 15.77 -2.14
C GLY A 106 14.17 14.84 -2.07
N LEU A 107 14.28 13.62 -1.53
CA LEU A 107 13.16 12.67 -1.45
C LEU A 107 11.97 13.15 -0.61
N ASP A 108 12.16 14.14 0.27
CA ASP A 108 11.05 14.78 1.01
C ASP A 108 10.06 15.56 0.13
N ARG A 109 10.43 15.82 -1.12
CA ARG A 109 9.61 16.47 -2.15
C ARG A 109 9.44 15.58 -3.38
N ALA A 110 9.67 14.27 -3.26
CA ALA A 110 9.64 13.38 -4.41
C ALA A 110 8.30 13.42 -5.14
N VAL A 111 8.38 13.33 -6.46
CA VAL A 111 7.23 13.14 -7.33
C VAL A 111 6.97 11.64 -7.41
N SER A 112 5.78 11.19 -7.00
CA SER A 112 5.43 9.77 -7.00
C SER A 112 4.51 9.42 -8.15
N ILE A 113 4.94 8.51 -9.02
CA ILE A 113 4.21 8.12 -10.22
C ILE A 113 3.36 6.87 -9.94
N GLY A 114 2.13 6.89 -10.45
CA GLY A 114 1.12 5.87 -10.20
C GLY A 114 0.63 5.84 -8.75
N ASN A 115 0.90 6.87 -7.96
CA ASN A 115 0.55 6.89 -6.54
C ASN A 115 -0.94 7.21 -6.37
N ARG A 116 -1.71 6.21 -5.90
CA ARG A 116 -3.14 6.36 -5.59
C ARG A 116 -3.42 6.55 -4.10
N LEU A 117 -2.38 6.87 -3.32
CA LEU A 117 -2.38 6.96 -1.86
C LEU A 117 -2.81 5.68 -1.14
N ILE A 118 -2.78 4.54 -1.82
CA ILE A 118 -3.03 3.23 -1.21
C ILE A 118 -1.71 2.54 -0.85
N SER A 119 -1.80 1.51 -0.01
CA SER A 119 -0.62 0.80 0.51
C SER A 119 0.13 0.03 -0.59
N THR A 120 -0.60 -0.51 -1.57
CA THR A 120 -0.07 -1.24 -2.72
C THR A 120 -0.69 -0.70 -4.00
N ASN A 121 0.10 -0.01 -4.82
CA ASN A 121 -0.26 0.36 -6.19
C ASN A 121 0.10 -0.80 -7.13
N LEU A 122 -0.69 -0.96 -8.18
CA LEU A 122 -0.44 -1.92 -9.27
C LEU A 122 -0.19 -1.13 -10.55
N TYR A 123 0.64 -1.68 -11.42
CA TYR A 123 1.07 -1.04 -12.65
C TYR A 123 0.69 -1.88 -13.86
N PRO A 124 0.38 -1.25 -15.02
CA PRO A 124 0.27 -1.96 -16.28
C PRO A 124 1.65 -2.48 -16.71
N ASP A 125 1.66 -3.34 -17.71
CA ASP A 125 2.91 -3.75 -18.36
C ASP A 125 3.22 -2.75 -19.49
N TRP A 126 4.27 -1.95 -19.31
CA TRP A 126 4.76 -1.02 -20.33
C TRP A 126 5.94 -1.64 -21.07
N SER A 127 6.07 -1.37 -22.36
CA SER A 127 7.29 -1.66 -23.10
C SER A 127 8.46 -0.79 -22.64
N LEU A 128 9.69 -1.23 -22.94
CA LEU A 128 10.90 -0.47 -22.64
C LEU A 128 10.90 0.92 -23.30
N GLN A 129 10.35 1.04 -24.52
CA GLN A 129 10.33 2.32 -25.23
C GLN A 129 9.34 3.30 -24.60
N GLU A 130 8.14 2.83 -24.23
CA GLU A 130 7.16 3.65 -23.51
C GLU A 130 7.72 4.14 -22.17
N PHE A 131 8.45 3.29 -21.46
CA PHE A 131 9.07 3.66 -20.20
C PHE A 131 10.23 4.67 -20.35
N LYS A 132 11.00 4.60 -21.44
CA LYS A 132 12.02 5.62 -21.77
C LYS A 132 11.37 6.97 -22.05
N ASN A 133 10.36 6.99 -22.90
CA ASN A 133 9.61 8.21 -23.24
C ASN A 133 9.02 8.86 -21.98
N LEU A 134 8.44 8.06 -21.08
CA LEU A 134 7.96 8.53 -19.78
C LEU A 134 9.07 9.20 -18.96
N THR A 135 10.26 8.58 -18.90
CA THR A 135 11.36 9.14 -18.11
C THR A 135 11.81 10.50 -18.68
N GLU A 136 11.83 10.65 -20.01
CA GLU A 136 12.14 11.92 -20.67
C GLU A 136 11.08 13.00 -20.40
N GLU A 137 9.79 12.63 -20.49
CA GLU A 137 8.68 13.53 -20.18
C GLU A 137 8.70 13.99 -18.72
N LEU A 138 8.94 13.07 -17.77
CA LEU A 138 9.10 13.42 -16.36
C LEU A 138 10.25 14.40 -16.13
N VAL A 139 11.39 14.19 -16.80
CA VAL A 139 12.54 15.10 -16.73
C VAL A 139 12.20 16.50 -17.24
N SER A 140 11.39 16.59 -18.30
CA SER A 140 10.92 17.87 -18.82
C SER A 140 9.95 18.57 -17.87
N GLU A 141 8.98 17.86 -17.31
CA GLU A 141 7.94 18.45 -16.43
C GLU A 141 8.46 18.77 -15.02
N TYR A 142 9.31 17.91 -14.46
CA TYR A 142 9.77 17.98 -13.07
C TYR A 142 11.31 17.99 -12.96
N PRO A 143 12.03 18.93 -13.60
CA PRO A 143 13.49 18.88 -13.74
C PRO A 143 14.26 18.96 -12.40
N ASN A 144 13.60 19.41 -11.33
CA ASN A 144 14.21 19.66 -10.03
C ASN A 144 13.76 18.69 -8.93
N TYR A 145 13.06 17.61 -9.28
CA TYR A 145 12.50 16.65 -8.33
C TYR A 145 13.01 15.23 -8.57
N PRO A 146 13.29 14.44 -7.52
CA PRO A 146 13.47 13.00 -7.68
C PRO A 146 12.12 12.34 -7.94
N TYR A 147 12.15 11.23 -8.68
CA TYR A 147 10.95 10.47 -9.03
C TYR A 147 10.92 9.16 -8.28
N ILE A 148 9.72 8.73 -7.88
CA ILE A 148 9.54 7.43 -7.24
C ILE A 148 8.38 6.62 -7.85
N PHE A 149 8.64 5.33 -8.02
CA PHE A 149 7.60 4.32 -8.16
C PHE A 149 7.62 3.43 -6.91
N ARG A 150 6.50 3.32 -6.21
CA ARG A 150 6.36 2.41 -5.07
C ARG A 150 5.96 1.02 -5.58
N ASN A 151 6.04 0.01 -4.71
CA ASN A 151 5.44 -1.30 -4.95
C ASN A 151 5.98 -2.07 -6.17
N ILE A 152 7.27 -1.97 -6.43
CA ILE A 152 7.95 -2.73 -7.47
C ILE A 152 8.32 -4.11 -6.92
N CYS A 153 7.86 -5.17 -7.59
CA CYS A 153 8.15 -6.56 -7.23
C CYS A 153 8.34 -7.39 -8.51
N PRO A 154 9.48 -8.08 -8.68
CA PRO A 154 9.76 -8.81 -9.91
C PRO A 154 8.77 -9.97 -10.15
N GLU A 155 8.16 -10.52 -9.10
CA GLU A 155 7.15 -11.58 -9.23
C GLU A 155 5.77 -11.06 -9.67
N VAL A 156 5.53 -9.75 -9.53
CA VAL A 156 4.27 -9.08 -9.89
C VAL A 156 4.37 -8.44 -11.28
N ASN A 157 5.44 -7.69 -11.54
CA ASN A 157 5.72 -7.01 -12.81
C ASN A 157 7.21 -7.20 -13.20
N PRO A 158 7.61 -8.38 -13.73
CA PRO A 158 9.02 -8.70 -14.01
C PRO A 158 9.66 -7.77 -15.04
N HIS A 159 8.96 -7.48 -16.14
CA HIS A 159 9.47 -6.60 -17.18
C HIS A 159 9.70 -5.17 -16.66
N PHE A 160 8.74 -4.64 -15.89
CA PHE A 160 8.87 -3.30 -15.33
C PHE A 160 10.06 -3.19 -14.36
N TYR A 161 10.28 -4.22 -13.53
CA TYR A 161 11.46 -4.31 -12.67
C TYR A 161 12.77 -4.20 -13.49
N ASP A 162 12.89 -4.96 -14.57
CA ASP A 162 14.08 -4.95 -15.43
C ASP A 162 14.28 -3.61 -16.15
N TYR A 163 13.19 -3.00 -16.63
CA TYR A 163 13.25 -1.71 -17.33
C TYR A 163 13.70 -0.58 -16.42
N LEU A 164 13.25 -0.56 -15.17
CA LEU A 164 13.70 0.40 -14.16
C LEU A 164 15.22 0.35 -14.01
N GLN A 165 15.79 -0.85 -13.86
CA GLN A 165 17.25 -1.01 -13.73
C GLN A 165 18.00 -0.56 -14.99
N ARG A 166 17.53 -0.97 -16.17
CA ARG A 166 18.14 -0.61 -17.47
C ARG A 166 18.11 0.90 -17.72
N CYS A 167 17.09 1.60 -17.24
CA CYS A 167 16.96 3.05 -17.35
C CYS A 167 17.61 3.81 -16.18
N GLY A 168 18.44 3.16 -15.36
CA GLY A 168 19.24 3.83 -14.33
C GLY A 168 18.48 4.20 -13.06
N TRP A 169 17.30 3.63 -12.82
CA TRP A 169 16.58 3.76 -11.56
C TRP A 169 17.23 2.90 -10.48
N SER A 170 17.28 3.43 -9.25
CA SER A 170 17.74 2.68 -8.08
C SER A 170 16.57 1.99 -7.40
N LEU A 171 16.61 0.67 -7.29
CA LEU A 171 15.61 -0.11 -6.56
C LEU A 171 15.98 -0.21 -5.09
N VAL A 172 15.21 0.44 -4.23
CA VAL A 172 15.46 0.48 -2.79
C VAL A 172 14.45 -0.42 -2.07
N PRO A 173 14.89 -1.41 -1.28
CA PRO A 173 13.97 -2.26 -0.53
C PRO A 173 13.03 -1.45 0.36
N ALA A 174 11.74 -1.76 0.29
CA ALA A 174 10.69 -1.07 1.04
C ALA A 174 10.12 -1.95 2.15
N ARG A 175 9.73 -3.19 1.84
CA ARG A 175 9.03 -4.08 2.79
C ARG A 175 8.99 -5.53 2.31
N MET A 176 8.73 -6.47 3.23
CA MET A 176 8.32 -7.83 2.86
C MET A 176 6.84 -7.84 2.48
N ILE A 177 6.51 -8.58 1.44
CA ILE A 177 5.14 -8.81 0.98
C ILE A 177 4.91 -10.30 0.80
N TYR A 178 3.64 -10.66 0.64
CA TYR A 178 3.22 -12.04 0.49
C TYR A 178 2.36 -12.19 -0.75
N LEU A 179 2.74 -13.12 -1.62
CA LEU A 179 2.03 -13.38 -2.86
C LEU A 179 1.42 -14.78 -2.82
N CYS A 180 0.17 -14.91 -3.24
CA CYS A 180 -0.55 -16.17 -3.27
C CYS A 180 -1.22 -16.32 -4.64
N ASP A 181 -1.26 -17.56 -5.14
CA ASP A 181 -2.06 -17.92 -6.31
C ASP A 181 -3.23 -18.81 -5.88
N PRO A 182 -4.43 -18.23 -5.69
CA PRO A 182 -5.63 -19.00 -5.34
C PRO A 182 -6.05 -19.99 -6.44
N GLN A 183 -5.51 -19.89 -7.65
CA GLN A 183 -5.80 -20.86 -8.71
C GLN A 183 -5.12 -22.19 -8.45
N ASN A 184 -3.98 -22.19 -7.75
CA ASN A 184 -3.29 -23.40 -7.35
C ASN A 184 -4.12 -24.20 -6.31
N PRO A 185 -4.56 -25.44 -6.63
CA PRO A 185 -5.32 -26.27 -5.71
C PRO A 185 -4.59 -26.57 -4.38
N ALA A 186 -3.26 -26.49 -4.36
CA ALA A 186 -2.47 -26.69 -3.14
C ALA A 186 -2.80 -25.67 -2.04
N VAL A 187 -3.13 -24.42 -2.42
CA VAL A 187 -3.52 -23.36 -1.47
C VAL A 187 -4.73 -23.80 -0.63
N TRP A 188 -5.73 -24.40 -1.28
CA TRP A 188 -6.97 -24.86 -0.65
C TRP A 188 -6.81 -26.16 0.15
N LYS A 189 -5.66 -26.83 0.01
CA LYS A 189 -5.32 -28.02 0.80
C LYS A 189 -4.77 -27.67 2.19
N HIS A 190 -4.28 -26.45 2.40
CA HIS A 190 -3.77 -26.00 3.71
C HIS A 190 -4.84 -26.08 4.79
N ASN A 191 -4.48 -26.62 5.95
CA ASN A 191 -5.39 -26.80 7.09
C ASN A 191 -5.97 -25.48 7.59
N HIS A 192 -5.17 -24.41 7.63
CA HIS A 192 -5.65 -23.08 8.03
C HIS A 192 -6.67 -22.52 7.05
N VAL A 193 -6.45 -22.66 5.74
CA VAL A 193 -7.41 -22.22 4.71
C VAL A 193 -8.74 -22.95 4.87
N LYS A 194 -8.72 -24.29 5.02
CA LYS A 194 -9.96 -25.07 5.24
C LYS A 194 -10.72 -24.63 6.49
N LYS A 195 -10.01 -24.39 7.60
CA LYS A 195 -10.62 -23.92 8.85
C LYS A 195 -11.21 -22.53 8.70
N ASP A 196 -10.54 -21.62 7.99
CA ASP A 196 -10.99 -20.25 7.80
C ASP A 196 -12.19 -20.17 6.84
N VAL A 197 -12.22 -21.00 5.80
CA VAL A 197 -13.37 -21.14 4.90
C VAL A 197 -14.59 -21.67 5.67
N ARG A 198 -14.43 -22.70 6.51
CA ARG A 198 -15.54 -23.17 7.36
C ARG A 198 -16.00 -22.11 8.33
N LEU A 199 -15.05 -21.40 8.95
CA LEU A 199 -15.37 -20.29 9.84
C LEU A 199 -16.20 -19.26 9.10
N LEU A 200 -15.76 -18.77 7.94
CA LEU A 200 -16.45 -17.74 7.15
C LEU A 200 -17.94 -18.03 6.86
N HIS A 201 -18.35 -19.29 6.72
CA HIS A 201 -19.74 -19.67 6.43
C HIS A 201 -20.60 -20.00 7.65
N SER A 202 -20.12 -19.75 8.88
CA SER A 202 -20.93 -19.97 10.07
C SER A 202 -22.00 -18.88 10.24
N GLU A 203 -23.14 -19.26 10.84
CA GLU A 203 -24.36 -18.44 10.91
C GLU A 203 -24.26 -17.20 11.82
N ASP A 204 -23.24 -17.11 12.68
CA ASP A 204 -23.01 -15.96 13.55
C ASP A 204 -22.59 -14.70 12.78
N ILE A 205 -22.04 -14.85 11.57
CA ILE A 205 -21.55 -13.74 10.75
C ILE A 205 -22.24 -13.71 9.40
N GLU A 206 -22.84 -12.57 9.08
CA GLU A 206 -23.31 -12.24 7.74
C GLU A 206 -22.17 -11.59 6.94
N ILE A 207 -21.95 -12.08 5.72
CA ILE A 207 -21.07 -11.43 4.74
C ILE A 207 -21.89 -10.37 4.01
N VAL A 208 -21.42 -9.12 4.05
CA VAL A 208 -22.04 -7.98 3.38
C VAL A 208 -21.27 -7.72 2.09
N GLY A 209 -21.90 -7.98 0.95
CA GLY A 209 -21.32 -7.71 -0.37
C GLY A 209 -21.41 -6.23 -0.78
N PRO A 210 -20.77 -5.85 -1.90
CA PRO A 210 -20.69 -4.45 -2.35
C PRO A 210 -22.06 -3.81 -2.55
N GLU A 211 -23.02 -4.56 -3.10
CA GLU A 211 -24.39 -4.09 -3.38
C GLU A 211 -25.22 -3.79 -2.13
N GLN A 212 -24.81 -4.35 -0.98
CA GLN A 212 -25.50 -4.24 0.30
C GLN A 212 -24.91 -3.16 1.21
N MET A 213 -23.75 -2.61 0.86
CA MET A 213 -23.13 -1.49 1.56
C MET A 213 -23.94 -0.20 1.39
N LYS A 214 -24.04 0.60 2.45
CA LYS A 214 -24.82 1.85 2.45
C LYS A 214 -24.02 3.02 3.00
N ASN A 215 -24.40 4.24 2.63
CA ASN A 215 -23.81 5.48 3.16
C ASN A 215 -23.82 5.55 4.71
N GLY A 216 -24.86 5.00 5.35
CA GLY A 216 -24.95 4.94 6.81
C GLY A 216 -23.86 4.08 7.48
N ASP A 217 -23.22 3.16 6.74
CA ASP A 217 -22.18 2.28 7.27
C ASP A 217 -20.81 2.97 7.33
N LEU A 218 -20.57 4.00 6.50
CA LEU A 218 -19.22 4.55 6.26
C LEU A 218 -18.50 5.03 7.53
N PRO A 219 -19.15 5.74 8.49
CA PRO A 219 -18.49 6.11 9.74
C PRO A 219 -17.97 4.91 10.52
N ARG A 220 -18.74 3.82 10.54
CA ARG A 220 -18.34 2.57 11.21
C ARG A 220 -17.23 1.85 10.44
N LEU A 221 -17.29 1.78 9.12
CA LEU A 221 -16.22 1.18 8.31
C LEU A 221 -14.87 1.88 8.54
N ARG A 222 -14.89 3.22 8.61
CA ARG A 222 -13.70 4.01 8.93
C ARG A 222 -13.17 3.74 10.32
N ASP A 223 -14.05 3.66 11.33
CA ASP A 223 -13.65 3.29 12.69
C ASP A 223 -12.95 1.93 12.74
N LEU A 224 -13.55 0.90 12.12
CA LEU A 224 -12.97 -0.45 12.04
C LEU A 224 -11.56 -0.47 11.41
N PHE A 225 -11.36 0.31 10.35
CA PHE A 225 -10.03 0.48 9.73
C PHE A 225 -9.05 1.17 10.69
N ARG A 226 -9.47 2.25 11.34
CA ARG A 226 -8.62 3.04 12.25
C ARG A 226 -8.22 2.26 13.49
N GLN A 227 -9.09 1.42 14.04
CA GLN A 227 -8.75 0.51 15.15
C GLN A 227 -7.52 -0.34 14.83
N VAL A 228 -7.46 -0.89 13.61
CA VAL A 228 -6.34 -1.71 13.18
C VAL A 228 -5.13 -0.84 12.82
N PHE A 229 -5.25 0.07 11.85
CA PHE A 229 -4.07 0.71 11.26
C PHE A 229 -3.58 1.95 11.99
N ILE A 230 -4.47 2.72 12.61
CA ILE A 230 -4.11 3.98 13.27
C ILE A 230 -3.84 3.75 14.75
N HIS A 231 -4.77 3.10 15.46
CA HIS A 231 -4.72 2.96 16.90
C HIS A 231 -3.75 1.86 17.35
N LYS A 232 -3.74 0.71 16.67
CA LYS A 232 -2.86 -0.42 17.00
C LYS A 232 -1.48 -0.33 16.36
N HIS A 233 -1.37 0.22 15.15
CA HIS A 233 -0.10 0.27 14.40
C HIS A 233 0.58 1.63 14.47
N SER A 234 0.12 2.62 13.71
CA SER A 234 0.79 3.93 13.64
C SER A 234 -0.06 4.97 12.93
N THR A 235 0.03 6.23 13.38
CA THR A 235 -0.58 7.40 12.71
C THR A 235 0.11 7.76 11.38
N LEU A 236 1.18 7.05 11.00
CA LEU A 236 1.84 7.12 9.69
C LEU A 236 1.16 6.22 8.66
N ASN A 237 0.26 5.31 9.05
CA ASN A 237 -0.58 4.59 8.10
C ASN A 237 -1.56 5.57 7.42
N PRO A 238 -2.03 5.28 6.20
CA PRO A 238 -3.00 6.13 5.51
C PRO A 238 -4.27 6.29 6.37
N ASP A 239 -4.56 7.50 6.82
CA ASP A 239 -5.78 7.81 7.56
C ASP A 239 -6.90 8.23 6.60
N PHE A 240 -7.56 7.23 6.00
CA PHE A 240 -8.63 7.44 5.03
C PHE A 240 -9.78 8.28 5.63
N THR A 241 -10.22 9.29 4.87
CA THR A 241 -11.35 10.17 5.23
C THR A 241 -12.69 9.50 4.92
N ILE A 242 -13.79 10.04 5.42
CA ILE A 242 -15.13 9.55 5.03
C ILE A 242 -15.36 9.72 3.53
N ASP A 243 -14.88 10.82 2.93
CA ASP A 243 -14.97 11.06 1.50
C ASP A 243 -14.29 9.96 0.67
N PHE A 244 -13.19 9.38 1.16
CA PHE A 244 -12.57 8.23 0.49
C PHE A 244 -13.46 6.98 0.54
N PHE A 245 -14.12 6.71 1.66
CA PHE A 245 -15.06 5.59 1.76
C PHE A 245 -16.31 5.81 0.90
N GLU A 246 -16.84 7.03 0.87
CA GLU A 246 -17.97 7.41 0.01
C GLU A 246 -17.60 7.24 -1.46
N PHE A 247 -16.43 7.73 -1.88
CA PHE A 247 -15.94 7.53 -3.23
C PHE A 247 -15.78 6.05 -3.59
N CYS A 248 -15.28 5.21 -2.67
CA CYS A 248 -15.19 3.76 -2.90
C CYS A 248 -16.58 3.12 -3.05
N LEU A 249 -17.56 3.54 -2.26
CA LEU A 249 -18.93 3.04 -2.34
C LEU A 249 -19.59 3.40 -3.67
N GLU A 250 -19.40 4.64 -4.15
CA GLU A 250 -20.04 5.14 -5.38
C GLU A 250 -19.35 4.65 -6.65
N SER A 251 -18.02 4.59 -6.65
CA SER A 251 -17.23 4.31 -7.86
C SER A 251 -16.73 2.86 -7.95
N SER A 252 -16.79 2.09 -6.86
CA SER A 252 -16.11 0.80 -6.72
C SER A 252 -14.58 0.88 -6.91
N PHE A 253 -13.97 2.04 -6.65
CA PHE A 253 -12.51 2.20 -6.69
C PHE A 253 -11.77 1.20 -5.78
N LEU A 254 -12.30 1.01 -4.56
CA LEU A 254 -12.11 -0.21 -3.80
C LEU A 254 -13.47 -0.91 -3.73
N GLU A 255 -13.54 -2.15 -4.17
CA GLU A 255 -14.75 -2.95 -4.02
C GLU A 255 -14.91 -3.29 -2.53
N LEU A 256 -15.90 -2.69 -1.86
CA LEU A 256 -16.10 -2.81 -0.42
C LEU A 256 -16.93 -4.03 -0.07
N HIS A 257 -16.41 -4.84 0.86
CA HIS A 257 -17.07 -5.97 1.49
C HIS A 257 -17.00 -5.81 3.00
N GLY A 258 -17.86 -6.51 3.73
CA GLY A 258 -17.90 -6.41 5.18
C GLY A 258 -18.42 -7.65 5.87
N LEU A 259 -18.31 -7.63 7.20
CA LEU A 259 -18.85 -8.64 8.08
C LEU A 259 -19.81 -7.98 9.07
N ARG A 260 -20.99 -8.56 9.23
CA ARG A 260 -22.00 -8.13 10.20
C ARG A 260 -22.23 -9.22 11.24
N HIS A 261 -22.19 -8.85 12.51
CA HIS A 261 -22.50 -9.71 13.65
C HIS A 261 -23.65 -9.07 14.42
N LYS A 262 -24.76 -9.80 14.61
CA LYS A 262 -25.95 -9.30 15.33
C LYS A 262 -26.41 -7.91 14.87
N GLY A 263 -26.46 -7.69 13.56
CA GLY A 263 -26.90 -6.42 12.98
C GLY A 263 -25.83 -5.31 12.93
N GLN A 264 -24.64 -5.50 13.50
CA GLN A 264 -23.59 -4.48 13.55
C GLN A 264 -22.39 -4.82 12.65
N MET A 265 -21.85 -3.82 11.94
CA MET A 265 -20.62 -3.99 11.17
C MET A 265 -19.43 -4.21 12.12
N VAL A 266 -18.77 -5.35 11.95
CA VAL A 266 -17.61 -5.79 12.74
C VAL A 266 -16.36 -6.01 11.88
N GLY A 267 -16.49 -5.99 10.54
CA GLY A 267 -15.37 -6.10 9.62
C GLY A 267 -15.60 -5.33 8.33
N VAL A 268 -14.52 -4.84 7.73
CA VAL A 268 -14.48 -4.20 6.42
C VAL A 268 -13.28 -4.70 5.62
N LEU A 269 -13.47 -4.89 4.32
CA LEU A 269 -12.47 -5.30 3.34
C LEU A 269 -12.66 -4.46 2.08
N GLY A 270 -11.64 -3.77 1.62
CA GLY A 270 -11.64 -3.07 0.34
C GLY A 270 -10.68 -3.76 -0.63
N VAL A 271 -11.22 -4.29 -1.72
CA VAL A 271 -10.45 -5.00 -2.75
C VAL A 271 -10.09 -4.03 -3.86
N TYR A 272 -8.79 -3.92 -4.15
CA TYR A 272 -8.25 -3.11 -5.24
C TYR A 272 -7.86 -3.99 -6.42
N GLU A 273 -8.30 -3.60 -7.61
CA GLU A 273 -7.90 -4.18 -8.89
C GLU A 273 -7.41 -3.07 -9.82
N PHE A 274 -6.41 -3.38 -10.64
CA PHE A 274 -5.94 -2.48 -11.69
C PHE A 274 -6.12 -3.10 -13.07
N GLN A 275 -6.60 -2.31 -14.02
CA GLN A 275 -6.81 -2.75 -15.40
C GLN A 275 -5.48 -3.24 -15.99
N GLY A 276 -5.51 -4.42 -16.61
CA GLY A 276 -4.31 -5.05 -17.16
C GLY A 276 -3.43 -5.77 -16.13
N SER A 277 -3.74 -5.69 -14.83
CA SER A 277 -3.08 -6.48 -13.80
C SER A 277 -3.80 -7.80 -13.55
N ASN A 278 -3.02 -8.87 -13.37
CA ASN A 278 -3.52 -10.18 -12.92
C ASN A 278 -3.56 -10.31 -11.39
N TRP A 279 -3.34 -9.21 -10.68
CA TRP A 279 -3.28 -9.17 -9.22
C TRP A 279 -4.42 -8.34 -8.64
N ILE A 280 -4.91 -8.78 -7.49
CA ILE A 280 -5.69 -7.94 -6.58
C ILE A 280 -4.93 -7.76 -5.26
N THR A 281 -5.21 -6.68 -4.55
CA THR A 281 -4.65 -6.37 -3.23
C THR A 281 -5.72 -5.78 -2.32
N THR A 282 -5.47 -5.73 -1.01
CA THR A 282 -6.41 -5.20 -0.01
C THR A 282 -5.81 -3.98 0.70
N PRO A 283 -5.86 -2.76 0.14
CA PRO A 283 -5.31 -1.59 0.80
C PRO A 283 -6.14 -1.14 2.01
N LEU A 284 -7.38 -1.62 2.12
CA LEU A 284 -8.31 -1.32 3.19
C LEU A 284 -8.76 -2.63 3.83
N ILE A 285 -8.44 -2.82 5.10
CA ILE A 285 -8.96 -3.92 5.91
C ILE A 285 -9.13 -3.42 7.34
N GLY A 286 -10.22 -3.78 8.01
CA GLY A 286 -10.51 -3.33 9.35
C GLY A 286 -11.45 -4.28 10.05
N TYR A 287 -11.34 -4.39 11.36
CA TYR A 287 -12.26 -5.20 12.16
C TYR A 287 -12.31 -4.69 13.60
N ASP A 288 -13.37 -5.07 14.30
CA ASP A 288 -13.57 -4.63 15.68
C ASP A 288 -12.59 -5.38 16.57
N THR A 289 -11.60 -4.65 17.09
CA THR A 289 -10.52 -5.21 17.91
C THR A 289 -10.95 -5.48 19.35
N THR A 290 -12.15 -5.04 19.75
CA THR A 290 -12.74 -5.27 21.07
C THR A 290 -13.55 -6.56 21.14
N MET A 291 -13.87 -7.16 19.99
CA MET A 291 -14.63 -8.40 19.90
C MET A 291 -13.79 -9.63 20.30
N PRO A 292 -14.42 -10.70 20.81
CA PRO A 292 -13.73 -11.94 21.16
C PRO A 292 -12.92 -12.53 19.99
N GLN A 293 -11.71 -13.00 20.26
CA GLN A 293 -10.82 -13.54 19.22
C GLN A 293 -11.39 -14.79 18.54
N GLU A 294 -12.25 -15.53 19.24
CA GLU A 294 -12.93 -16.74 18.80
C GLU A 294 -13.83 -16.47 17.58
N LEU A 295 -14.36 -15.24 17.44
CA LEU A 295 -15.10 -14.83 16.24
C LEU A 295 -14.20 -14.82 14.99
N GLY A 296 -12.88 -14.71 15.16
CA GLY A 296 -11.91 -14.84 14.09
C GLY A 296 -12.11 -13.85 12.94
N LEU A 297 -12.48 -12.60 13.23
CA LEU A 297 -12.84 -11.59 12.22
C LEU A 297 -11.77 -11.41 11.15
N TYR A 298 -10.48 -11.29 11.53
CA TYR A 298 -9.38 -11.22 10.58
C TYR A 298 -9.27 -12.48 9.70
N ARG A 299 -9.47 -13.68 10.28
CA ARG A 299 -9.46 -14.96 9.54
C ARG A 299 -10.58 -14.99 8.49
N ARG A 300 -11.78 -14.53 8.86
CA ARG A 300 -12.93 -14.43 7.96
C ARG A 300 -12.67 -13.46 6.81
N LEU A 301 -12.20 -12.24 7.09
CA LEU A 301 -11.87 -11.25 6.06
C LEU A 301 -10.81 -11.76 5.08
N MET A 302 -9.78 -12.44 5.58
CA MET A 302 -8.71 -13.00 4.72
C MET A 302 -9.17 -14.21 3.91
N ALA A 303 -10.08 -15.04 4.45
CA ALA A 303 -10.72 -16.11 3.69
C ALA A 303 -11.63 -15.56 2.58
N LEU A 304 -12.41 -14.51 2.89
CA LEU A 304 -13.25 -13.82 1.91
C LEU A 304 -12.40 -13.24 0.79
N LEU A 305 -11.30 -12.55 1.12
CA LEU A 305 -10.35 -12.02 0.13
C LEU A 305 -9.79 -13.13 -0.78
N LEU A 306 -9.42 -14.27 -0.21
CA LEU A 306 -8.90 -15.41 -0.97
C LEU A 306 -9.96 -16.02 -1.91
N GLN A 307 -11.22 -16.11 -1.46
CA GLN A 307 -12.35 -16.54 -2.29
C GLN A 307 -12.65 -15.54 -3.41
N ILE A 308 -12.63 -14.23 -3.12
CA ILE A 308 -12.81 -13.18 -4.14
C ILE A 308 -11.73 -13.29 -5.21
N ALA A 309 -10.47 -13.44 -4.81
CA ALA A 309 -9.35 -13.63 -5.75
C ALA A 309 -9.56 -14.86 -6.65
N LYS A 310 -9.99 -15.98 -6.07
CA LYS A 310 -10.32 -17.22 -6.79
C LYS A 310 -11.46 -17.02 -7.79
N GLN A 311 -12.55 -16.40 -7.35
CA GLN A 311 -13.74 -16.15 -8.18
C GLN A 311 -13.43 -15.20 -9.35
N LYS A 312 -12.64 -14.16 -9.11
CA LYS A 312 -12.19 -13.22 -10.15
C LYS A 312 -11.09 -13.78 -11.05
N ASN A 313 -10.61 -15.01 -10.81
CA ASN A 313 -9.47 -15.63 -11.52
C ASN A 313 -8.21 -14.74 -11.47
N LYS A 314 -7.91 -14.18 -10.30
CA LYS A 314 -6.76 -13.29 -10.05
C LYS A 314 -5.82 -13.87 -9.00
N ARG A 315 -4.56 -13.49 -9.09
CA ARG A 315 -3.55 -13.74 -8.05
C ARG A 315 -3.72 -12.71 -6.94
N LEU A 316 -3.26 -13.05 -5.74
CA LEU A 316 -3.47 -12.26 -4.54
C LEU A 316 -2.15 -11.69 -4.00
N HIS A 317 -2.08 -10.38 -3.95
CA HIS A 317 -1.00 -9.64 -3.30
C HIS A 317 -1.43 -9.27 -1.87
N TYR A 318 -1.03 -10.07 -0.89
CA TYR A 318 -1.42 -9.90 0.52
C TYR A 318 -0.81 -8.68 1.21
N SER A 319 0.10 -7.93 0.55
CA SER A 319 0.83 -6.80 1.17
C SER A 319 1.64 -7.26 2.41
N SER A 320 2.09 -6.32 3.22
CA SER A 320 2.98 -6.57 4.39
C SER A 320 2.24 -6.99 5.66
N GLY A 321 3.00 -7.46 6.65
CA GLY A 321 2.52 -7.82 8.00
C GLY A 321 1.84 -9.18 8.07
N ALA A 322 1.64 -9.70 9.30
CA ALA A 322 1.03 -11.01 9.57
C ALA A 322 1.70 -12.16 8.77
N SER A 323 3.03 -12.23 8.86
CA SER A 323 3.92 -13.15 8.12
C SER A 323 3.47 -14.61 8.23
N GLU A 324 3.54 -15.17 9.44
CA GLU A 324 3.18 -16.56 9.73
C GLU A 324 1.74 -16.88 9.29
N PHE A 325 0.83 -15.95 9.52
CA PHE A 325 -0.57 -16.09 9.14
C PHE A 325 -0.71 -16.27 7.61
N LYS A 326 -0.03 -15.43 6.82
CA LYS A 326 -0.12 -15.47 5.35
C LYS A 326 0.60 -16.68 4.79
N GLN A 327 1.76 -17.05 5.33
CA GLN A 327 2.49 -18.26 4.93
C GLN A 327 1.67 -19.53 5.17
N ALA A 328 1.00 -19.63 6.33
CA ALA A 328 0.10 -20.72 6.65
C ALA A 328 -1.11 -20.86 5.68
N ARG A 329 -1.32 -19.87 4.81
CA ARG A 329 -2.41 -19.76 3.82
C ARG A 329 -1.90 -19.67 2.38
N GLY A 330 -0.70 -20.19 2.13
CA GLY A 330 -0.11 -20.26 0.79
C GLY A 330 0.56 -18.97 0.31
N GLY A 331 0.73 -17.98 1.19
CA GLY A 331 1.49 -16.77 0.91
C GLY A 331 2.99 -17.05 0.87
N LEU A 332 3.63 -16.73 -0.26
CA LEU A 332 5.08 -16.80 -0.43
C LEU A 332 5.69 -15.41 -0.19
N ALA A 333 6.76 -15.36 0.60
CA ALA A 333 7.39 -14.12 1.00
C ALA A 333 8.32 -13.57 -0.10
N TYR A 334 8.16 -12.30 -0.45
CA TYR A 334 8.99 -11.60 -1.43
C TYR A 334 9.37 -10.21 -0.93
N LEU A 335 10.49 -9.68 -1.45
CA LEU A 335 10.92 -8.32 -1.16
C LEU A 335 10.30 -7.37 -2.18
N GLU A 336 9.63 -6.33 -1.69
CA GLU A 336 9.09 -5.25 -2.51
C GLU A 336 10.00 -4.02 -2.41
N TYR A 337 10.11 -3.29 -3.51
CA TYR A 337 11.02 -2.16 -3.69
C TYR A 337 10.25 -0.87 -4.02
N THR A 338 10.87 0.26 -3.69
CA THR A 338 10.56 1.55 -4.28
C THR A 338 11.69 1.89 -5.25
N ALA A 339 11.36 2.17 -6.52
CA ALA A 339 12.32 2.65 -7.49
C ALA A 339 12.49 4.17 -7.35
N ILE A 340 13.72 4.66 -7.48
CA ILE A 340 14.08 6.07 -7.35
C ILE A 340 14.88 6.50 -8.59
N TYR A 341 14.47 7.59 -9.23
CA TYR A 341 15.24 8.26 -10.28
C TYR A 341 15.69 9.64 -9.85
N SER A 342 16.97 9.91 -10.07
CA SER A 342 17.62 11.18 -9.71
C SER A 342 18.79 11.54 -10.63
N GLN A 343 18.87 10.91 -11.81
CA GLN A 343 20.03 11.07 -12.70
C GLN A 343 20.10 12.44 -13.35
N HIS A 344 18.96 13.13 -13.49
CA HIS A 344 18.86 14.49 -14.01
C HIS A 344 19.17 15.57 -12.96
N LEU A 345 19.19 15.22 -11.68
CA LEU A 345 19.41 16.18 -10.59
C LEU A 345 20.88 16.59 -10.47
N ASN A 346 21.12 17.68 -9.73
CA ASN A 346 22.46 18.17 -9.42
C ASN A 346 23.30 17.12 -8.68
N THR A 347 24.63 17.32 -8.67
CA THR A 347 25.61 16.37 -8.13
C THR A 347 25.35 16.02 -6.66
N ARG A 348 24.91 16.99 -5.84
CA ARG A 348 24.61 16.77 -4.43
C ARG A 348 23.45 15.80 -4.26
N GLU A 349 22.31 16.08 -4.90
CA GLU A 349 21.11 15.25 -4.79
C GLU A 349 21.36 13.85 -5.35
N LYS A 350 22.06 13.75 -6.48
CA LYS A 350 22.46 12.48 -7.09
C LYS A 350 23.34 11.65 -6.16
N LEU A 351 24.35 12.27 -5.54
CA LEU A 351 25.24 11.59 -4.60
C LEU A 351 24.49 11.14 -3.34
N CYS A 352 23.68 12.01 -2.75
CA CYS A 352 22.86 11.66 -1.58
C CYS A 352 21.87 10.53 -1.89
N ASN A 353 21.19 10.56 -3.04
CA ASN A 353 20.32 9.47 -3.48
C ASN A 353 21.10 8.15 -3.64
N LYS A 354 22.27 8.19 -4.29
CA LYS A 354 23.11 7.00 -4.49
C LYS A 354 23.58 6.40 -3.16
N LEU A 355 24.01 7.23 -2.21
CA LEU A 355 24.44 6.78 -0.88
C LEU A 355 23.25 6.23 -0.06
N PHE A 356 22.11 6.93 -0.08
CA PHE A 356 20.88 6.48 0.56
C PHE A 356 20.43 5.11 0.03
N ALA A 357 20.32 4.98 -1.29
CA ALA A 357 19.92 3.74 -1.96
C ALA A 357 20.87 2.59 -1.65
N LYS A 358 22.19 2.79 -1.79
CA LYS A 358 23.19 1.76 -1.47
C LYS A 358 23.13 1.30 -0.02
N THR A 359 22.96 2.24 0.91
CA THR A 359 22.86 1.94 2.34
C THR A 359 21.66 1.05 2.62
N LEU A 360 20.48 1.41 2.09
CA LEU A 360 19.26 0.63 2.28
C LEU A 360 19.26 -0.70 1.53
N GLN A 361 19.81 -0.75 0.31
CA GLN A 361 19.99 -2.01 -0.43
C GLN A 361 20.83 -3.03 0.35
N TYR A 362 21.82 -2.55 1.12
CA TYR A 362 22.63 -3.41 1.98
C TYR A 362 21.91 -3.78 3.28
N ILE A 363 21.37 -2.81 4.01
CA ILE A 363 20.89 -3.01 5.38
C ILE A 363 19.46 -3.59 5.41
N ALA A 364 18.54 -3.00 4.63
CA ALA A 364 17.12 -3.27 4.76
C ALA A 364 16.74 -4.75 4.53
N PRO A 365 17.27 -5.47 3.52
CA PRO A 365 16.89 -6.88 3.32
C PRO A 365 17.20 -7.78 4.52
N ARG A 366 18.30 -7.50 5.23
CA ARG A 366 18.70 -8.29 6.41
C ARG A 366 17.77 -8.04 7.59
N ILE A 367 17.42 -6.77 7.82
CA ILE A 367 16.48 -6.40 8.88
C ILE A 367 15.10 -6.94 8.55
N LEU A 368 14.60 -6.69 7.34
CA LEU A 368 13.27 -7.10 6.90
C LEU A 368 13.09 -8.61 6.98
N LYS A 369 14.05 -9.41 6.50
CA LYS A 369 13.99 -10.88 6.62
C LYS A 369 14.03 -11.36 8.06
N ARG A 370 14.79 -10.69 8.94
CA ARG A 370 14.87 -11.06 10.35
C ARG A 370 13.57 -10.74 11.10
N VAL A 371 12.98 -9.58 10.85
CA VAL A 371 11.69 -9.20 11.45
C VAL A 371 10.56 -10.09 10.94
N ASP A 372 10.63 -10.54 9.69
CA ASP A 372 9.61 -11.41 9.07
C ASP A 372 9.56 -12.83 9.65
N GLN A 373 10.63 -13.27 10.34
CA GLN A 373 10.74 -14.56 11.02
C GLN A 373 10.19 -14.55 12.46
N TYR A 374 9.82 -13.38 12.98
CA TYR A 374 9.16 -13.18 14.27
C TYR A 374 7.74 -12.66 14.05
#